data_AF-A0A9E3WMY9-F1
#
_entry.id   AF-A0A9E3WMY9-F1
#
_cell.length_a   1.000
_cell.length_b   1.000
_cell.length_c   1.000
_cell.angle_alpha   90.00
_cell.angle_beta   90.00
_cell.angle_gamma   90.00
#
_symmetry.space_group_name_H-M   'P 1'
#
loop_
_entity.id
_entity.type
_entity.pdbx_description
1 polymer ?
#
loop_
_entity_poly.entity_id
_entity_poly.type
_entity_poly.pdbx_seq_one_letter_code
_entity_poly.pdbx_strand_id
1 'polypeptide(L)'
;ELGVRTICFCRARQQVERLVRAVLDGRPDLREKVKPYRGGLLPNERRKLERDLAEGRVTTIVSTNALELGIDIGDLDLCILSGHPGSMASFWQQAGRVGRRGSRAVIVYVARDTPIDQYFVNHPEFINRAPIERAWLNANNPYILLQHLPCAAHEHPLRESEPTFAEPAYSAALDVLRDDKTLVEYRGDYRYALRDYP
;
A
#
# COMPACT_ATOMS: atom_id res chain seq x y z
N GLU A 1 -8.22 -26.57 16.50
CA GLU A 1 -8.00 -27.98 16.14
C GLU A 1 -7.41 -28.18 14.74
N LEU A 2 -7.72 -27.35 13.72
CA LEU A 2 -7.21 -27.59 12.36
C LEU A 2 -5.91 -26.86 11.96
N GLY A 3 -5.38 -25.95 12.79
CA GLY A 3 -4.09 -25.28 12.51
C GLY A 3 -4.05 -24.35 11.27
N VAL A 4 -5.22 -24.06 10.68
CA VAL A 4 -5.35 -23.23 9.47
C VAL A 4 -4.83 -21.82 9.72
N ARG A 5 -3.78 -21.42 9.01
CA ARG A 5 -3.22 -20.07 9.11
C ARG A 5 -4.07 -19.10 8.33
N THR A 6 -4.64 -18.14 9.04
CA THR A 6 -5.71 -17.28 8.54
C THR A 6 -5.29 -15.81 8.58
N ILE A 7 -5.59 -15.09 7.51
CA ILE A 7 -5.58 -13.63 7.48
C ILE A 7 -6.99 -13.12 7.25
N CYS A 8 -7.41 -12.14 8.03
CA CYS A 8 -8.67 -11.44 7.84
C CYS A 8 -8.41 -9.97 7.59
N PHE A 9 -8.86 -9.46 6.44
CA PHE A 9 -8.75 -8.05 6.07
C PHE A 9 -10.06 -7.30 6.38
N CYS A 10 -9.92 -6.19 7.09
CA CYS A 10 -10.98 -5.24 7.40
C CYS A 10 -10.63 -3.85 6.81
N ARG A 11 -11.62 -2.97 6.62
CA ARG A 11 -11.38 -1.64 6.02
C ARG A 11 -10.83 -0.61 7.01
N ALA A 12 -11.16 -0.74 8.29
CA ALA A 12 -10.82 0.25 9.30
C ALA A 12 -10.17 -0.39 10.53
N ARG A 13 -9.28 0.38 11.19
CA ARG A 13 -8.64 -0.04 12.45
C ARG A 13 -9.68 -0.41 13.52
N GLN A 14 -10.75 0.38 13.63
CA GLN A 14 -11.84 0.09 14.57
C GLN A 14 -12.54 -1.25 14.27
N GLN A 15 -12.67 -1.64 13.00
CA GLN A 15 -13.26 -2.93 12.63
C GLN A 15 -12.34 -4.10 13.02
N VAL A 16 -11.03 -3.93 12.87
CA VAL A 16 -10.03 -4.92 13.32
C VAL A 16 -10.20 -5.18 14.82
N GLU A 17 -10.18 -4.12 15.64
CA GLU A 17 -10.30 -4.26 17.10
C GLU A 17 -11.64 -4.86 17.51
N ARG A 18 -12.74 -4.41 16.89
CA ARG A 18 -14.09 -4.94 17.17
C ARG A 18 -14.20 -6.41 16.81
N LEU A 19 -13.65 -6.83 15.67
CA LEU A 19 -13.69 -8.23 15.23
C LEU A 19 -12.85 -9.12 16.15
N VAL A 20 -11.61 -8.70 16.47
CA VAL A 20 -10.77 -9.43 17.41
C VAL A 20 -11.46 -9.56 18.76
N ARG A 21 -12.01 -8.46 19.29
CA ARG A 21 -12.75 -8.48 20.56
C ARG A 21 -13.95 -9.43 20.51
N ALA A 22 -14.79 -9.35 19.46
CA ALA A 22 -15.94 -10.23 19.32
C ALA A 22 -15.55 -11.72 19.27
N VAL A 23 -14.47 -12.05 18.56
CA VAL A 23 -13.92 -13.41 18.52
C VAL A 23 -13.46 -13.85 19.92
N LEU A 24 -12.72 -13.00 20.63
CA LEU A 24 -12.16 -13.34 21.95
C LEU A 24 -13.21 -13.37 23.06
N ASP A 25 -14.28 -12.57 22.95
CA ASP A 25 -15.41 -12.60 23.88
C ASP A 25 -16.16 -13.94 23.76
N GLY A 26 -16.35 -14.46 22.53
CA GLY A 26 -16.96 -15.77 22.29
C GLY A 26 -16.01 -16.96 22.45
N ARG A 27 -14.69 -16.74 22.28
CA ARG A 27 -13.63 -17.77 22.33
C ARG A 27 -12.38 -17.25 23.06
N PRO A 28 -12.42 -17.11 24.39
CA PRO A 28 -11.29 -16.60 25.17
C PRO A 28 -10.01 -17.44 25.03
N ASP A 29 -10.15 -18.73 24.73
CA ASP A 29 -9.06 -19.68 24.48
C ASP A 29 -8.21 -19.33 23.25
N LEU A 30 -8.71 -18.48 22.35
CA LEU A 30 -8.01 -18.04 21.15
C LEU A 30 -7.15 -16.78 21.36
N ARG A 31 -7.06 -16.25 22.58
CA ARG A 31 -6.33 -14.99 22.88
C ARG A 31 -4.88 -14.98 22.42
N GLU A 32 -4.18 -16.10 22.50
CA GLU A 32 -2.79 -16.20 22.02
C GLU A 32 -2.69 -16.51 20.53
N LYS A 33 -3.78 -16.96 19.91
CA LYS A 33 -3.81 -17.43 18.52
C LYS A 33 -4.34 -16.40 17.53
N VAL A 34 -5.19 -15.46 17.99
CA VAL A 34 -5.82 -14.42 17.18
C VAL A 34 -5.29 -13.07 17.64
N LYS A 35 -4.61 -12.34 16.74
CA LYS A 35 -4.02 -11.03 17.07
C LYS A 35 -4.39 -9.97 16.04
N PRO A 36 -4.59 -8.70 16.45
CA PRO A 36 -4.74 -7.59 15.52
C PRO A 36 -3.38 -7.22 14.91
N TYR A 37 -3.38 -6.82 13.65
CA TYR A 37 -2.22 -6.27 12.95
C TYR A 37 -2.57 -4.94 12.31
N ARG A 38 -1.92 -3.85 12.74
CA ARG A 38 -2.20 -2.49 12.28
C ARG A 38 -0.90 -1.70 12.11
N GLY A 39 -0.88 -0.75 11.17
CA GLY A 39 0.29 0.09 10.91
C GLY A 39 0.76 0.98 12.07
N GLY A 40 -0.01 1.06 13.16
CA GLY A 40 0.40 1.77 14.39
C GLY A 40 1.11 0.91 15.43
N LEU A 41 1.41 -0.37 15.14
CA LEU A 41 2.24 -1.20 16.03
C LEU A 41 3.69 -0.70 16.02
N LEU A 42 4.35 -0.81 17.17
CA LEU A 42 5.79 -0.52 17.26
C LEU A 42 6.57 -1.52 16.39
N PRO A 43 7.75 -1.14 15.84
CA PRO A 43 8.55 -2.05 15.02
C PRO A 43 8.87 -3.40 15.68
N ASN A 44 9.13 -3.41 17.00
CA ASN A 44 9.42 -4.64 17.74
C ASN A 44 8.18 -5.52 17.93
N GLU A 45 7.01 -4.92 18.17
CA GLU A 45 5.74 -5.66 18.29
C GLU A 45 5.38 -6.32 16.97
N ARG A 46 5.54 -5.58 15.87
CA ARG A 46 5.33 -6.06 14.51
C ARG A 46 6.23 -7.27 14.20
N ARG A 47 7.55 -7.14 14.42
CA ARG A 47 8.52 -8.23 14.20
C ARG A 47 8.22 -9.46 15.05
N LYS A 48 7.79 -9.26 16.29
CA LYS A 48 7.37 -10.36 17.18
C LYS A 48 6.15 -11.07 16.61
N LEU A 49 5.13 -10.33 16.17
CA LEU A 49 3.90 -10.90 15.63
C LEU A 49 4.14 -11.64 14.30
N GLU A 50 4.98 -11.10 13.42
CA GLU A 50 5.41 -11.75 12.19
C GLU A 50 6.15 -13.08 12.48
N ARG A 51 7.04 -13.08 13.48
CA ARG A 51 7.72 -14.29 13.95
C ARG A 51 6.76 -15.30 14.55
N ASP A 52 5.85 -14.86 15.42
CA ASP A 52 4.88 -15.75 16.08
C ASP A 52 3.92 -16.38 15.07
N LEU A 53 3.60 -15.68 13.98
CA LEU A 53 2.84 -16.23 12.86
C LEU A 53 3.63 -17.27 12.08
N ALA A 54 4.90 -16.98 11.75
CA ALA A 54 5.77 -17.91 11.03
C ALA A 54 6.03 -19.20 11.82
N GLU A 55 6.16 -19.10 13.14
CA GLU A 55 6.37 -20.23 14.05
C GLU A 55 5.05 -20.91 14.49
N GLY A 56 3.90 -20.43 14.00
CA GLY A 56 2.58 -21.03 14.27
C GLY A 56 2.03 -20.81 15.68
N ARG A 57 2.66 -19.96 16.49
CA ARG A 57 2.14 -19.53 17.81
C ARG A 57 0.86 -18.70 17.63
N VAL A 58 0.88 -17.81 16.64
CA VAL A 58 -0.30 -17.10 16.14
C VAL A 58 -0.78 -17.82 14.90
N THR A 59 -2.07 -18.10 14.83
CA THR A 59 -2.68 -18.78 13.66
C THR A 59 -3.59 -17.86 12.87
N THR A 60 -4.04 -16.74 13.47
CA THR A 60 -4.93 -15.80 12.82
C THR A 60 -4.50 -14.38 13.07
N ILE A 61 -4.37 -13.60 11.99
CA ILE A 61 -4.17 -12.16 12.06
C ILE A 61 -5.37 -11.42 11.45
N VAL A 62 -5.86 -10.41 12.16
CA VAL A 62 -6.89 -9.50 11.65
C VAL A 62 -6.22 -8.18 11.35
N SER A 63 -6.28 -7.72 10.11
CA SER A 63 -5.53 -6.56 9.65
C SER A 63 -6.36 -5.59 8.83
N THR A 64 -5.88 -4.36 8.71
CA THR A 64 -6.32 -3.45 7.63
C THR A 64 -5.54 -3.76 6.35
N ASN A 65 -5.52 -2.84 5.38
CA ASN A 65 -4.58 -2.88 4.26
C ASN A 65 -3.08 -2.78 4.65
N ALA A 66 -2.74 -2.71 5.95
CA ALA A 66 -1.36 -2.62 6.40
C ALA A 66 -0.51 -3.85 6.01
N LEU A 67 -1.16 -5.01 5.78
CA LEU A 67 -0.52 -6.22 5.25
C LEU A 67 -0.65 -6.38 3.73
N GLU A 68 -1.25 -5.41 3.03
CA GLU A 68 -1.37 -5.43 1.58
C GLU A 68 -0.02 -5.24 0.90
N LEU A 69 0.90 -4.49 1.52
CA LEU A 69 2.24 -4.21 1.00
C LEU A 69 3.28 -5.22 1.45
N GLY A 70 3.90 -5.91 0.49
CA GLY A 70 5.29 -6.44 0.51
C GLY A 70 5.76 -7.41 1.60
N ILE A 71 5.00 -7.68 2.66
CA ILE A 71 5.51 -8.45 3.81
C ILE A 71 5.38 -9.95 3.55
N ASP A 72 6.47 -10.69 3.75
CA ASP A 72 6.44 -12.14 3.73
C ASP A 72 6.00 -12.67 5.10
N ILE A 73 4.68 -12.84 5.25
CA ILE A 73 4.04 -13.38 6.45
C ILE A 73 3.96 -14.92 6.45
N GLY A 74 4.71 -15.56 5.55
CA GLY A 74 4.71 -17.01 5.35
C GLY A 74 3.52 -17.51 4.53
N ASP A 75 3.42 -18.83 4.43
CA ASP A 75 2.35 -19.48 3.67
C ASP A 75 1.04 -19.41 4.48
N LEU A 76 0.05 -18.64 4.02
CA LEU A 76 -1.27 -18.63 4.64
C LEU A 76 -2.23 -19.55 3.87
N ASP A 77 -3.19 -20.12 4.60
CA ASP A 77 -4.13 -21.13 4.07
C ASP A 77 -5.51 -20.52 3.78
N LEU A 78 -5.93 -19.53 4.57
CA LEU A 78 -7.26 -18.91 4.49
C LEU A 78 -7.17 -17.37 4.51
N CYS A 79 -7.81 -16.75 3.53
CA CYS A 79 -7.96 -15.29 3.45
C CYS A 79 -9.43 -14.95 3.59
N ILE A 80 -9.77 -14.14 4.58
CA ILE A 80 -11.11 -13.60 4.80
C ILE A 80 -11.09 -12.13 4.42
N LEU A 81 -11.79 -11.77 3.36
CA LEU A 81 -12.03 -10.40 2.97
C LEU A 81 -13.34 -9.95 3.62
N SER A 82 -13.27 -9.18 4.71
CA SER A 82 -14.46 -8.52 5.25
C SER A 82 -14.78 -7.35 4.32
N GLY A 83 -15.68 -7.59 3.38
CA GLY A 83 -16.20 -6.73 2.30
C GLY A 83 -15.16 -6.18 1.32
N HIS A 84 -15.64 -5.42 0.33
CA HIS A 84 -14.83 -4.93 -0.78
C HIS A 84 -13.69 -4.04 -0.29
N PRO A 85 -12.42 -4.31 -0.69
CA PRO A 85 -11.25 -3.57 -0.19
C PRO A 85 -11.12 -2.16 -0.79
N GLY A 86 -11.86 -1.86 -1.86
CA GLY A 86 -11.92 -0.54 -2.48
C GLY A 86 -11.58 -0.57 -3.96
N SER A 87 -10.69 -1.48 -4.37
CA SER A 87 -10.25 -1.68 -5.76
C SER A 87 -10.05 -3.17 -6.05
N MET A 88 -10.05 -3.52 -7.35
CA MET A 88 -9.71 -4.87 -7.80
C MET A 88 -8.24 -5.19 -7.57
N ALA A 89 -7.35 -4.20 -7.71
CA ALA A 89 -5.94 -4.33 -7.35
C ALA A 89 -5.78 -4.79 -5.89
N SER A 90 -6.43 -4.11 -4.94
CA SER A 90 -6.35 -4.46 -3.52
C SER A 90 -7.01 -5.81 -3.22
N PHE A 91 -8.11 -6.14 -3.90
CA PHE A 91 -8.74 -7.47 -3.79
C PHE A 91 -7.75 -8.58 -4.11
N TRP A 92 -7.09 -8.51 -5.27
CA TRP A 92 -6.16 -9.53 -5.70
C TRP A 92 -4.85 -9.53 -4.90
N GLN A 93 -4.37 -8.37 -4.44
CA GLN A 93 -3.21 -8.28 -3.56
C GLN A 93 -3.47 -8.92 -2.19
N GLN A 94 -4.67 -8.76 -1.63
CA GLN A 94 -5.07 -9.38 -0.37
C GLN A 94 -5.34 -10.88 -0.53
N ALA A 95 -6.08 -11.27 -1.57
CA ALA A 95 -6.35 -12.67 -1.91
C ALA A 95 -5.06 -13.45 -2.21
N GLY A 96 -4.08 -12.83 -2.88
CA GLY A 96 -2.77 -13.44 -3.17
C GLY A 96 -1.84 -13.64 -1.97
N ARG A 97 -2.30 -13.32 -0.74
CA ARG A 97 -1.56 -13.59 0.50
C ARG A 97 -1.65 -15.05 0.93
N VAL A 98 -2.59 -15.81 0.39
CA VAL A 98 -2.74 -17.25 0.64
C VAL A 98 -2.33 -18.08 -0.56
N GLY A 99 -2.02 -19.35 -0.34
CA GLY A 99 -1.75 -20.30 -1.44
C GLY A 99 -0.38 -20.13 -2.08
N ARG A 100 0.56 -19.55 -1.34
CA ARG A 100 1.96 -19.46 -1.77
C ARG A 100 2.58 -20.88 -1.85
N ARG A 101 3.54 -21.05 -2.76
CA ARG A 101 4.25 -22.33 -2.99
C ARG A 101 3.36 -23.51 -3.44
N GLY A 102 2.19 -23.24 -4.03
CA GLY A 102 1.30 -24.27 -4.55
C GLY A 102 0.48 -24.99 -3.47
N SER A 103 0.42 -24.45 -2.25
CA SER A 103 -0.48 -24.95 -1.21
C SER A 103 -1.94 -24.65 -1.56
N ARG A 104 -2.85 -25.47 -1.03
CA ARG A 104 -4.29 -25.20 -1.13
C ARG A 104 -4.62 -23.93 -0.37
N ALA A 105 -5.42 -23.06 -0.99
CA ALA A 105 -5.88 -21.84 -0.38
C ALA A 105 -7.38 -21.69 -0.51
N VAL A 106 -7.98 -21.04 0.49
CA VAL A 106 -9.37 -20.63 0.47
C VAL A 106 -9.43 -19.12 0.63
N ILE A 107 -10.21 -18.48 -0.23
CA ILE A 107 -10.53 -17.05 -0.13
C ILE A 107 -12.02 -16.95 0.15
N VAL A 108 -12.37 -16.35 1.29
CA VAL A 108 -13.75 -16.12 1.71
C VAL A 108 -14.03 -14.63 1.63
N TYR A 109 -14.96 -14.26 0.76
CA TYR A 109 -15.45 -12.89 0.67
C TYR A 109 -16.73 -12.75 1.52
N VAL A 110 -16.65 -11.96 2.59
CA VAL A 110 -17.79 -11.68 3.48
C VAL A 110 -18.33 -10.31 3.11
N ALA A 111 -19.32 -10.29 2.21
CA ALA A 111 -19.98 -9.07 1.76
C ALA A 111 -20.64 -8.32 2.93
N ARG A 112 -20.59 -6.99 2.86
CA ARG A 112 -21.33 -6.10 3.76
C ARG A 112 -22.61 -5.60 3.10
N ASP A 113 -23.41 -4.90 3.90
CA ASP A 113 -24.56 -4.14 3.41
C ASP A 113 -24.09 -2.82 2.77
N THR A 114 -23.37 -2.91 1.66
CA THR A 114 -22.99 -1.75 0.83
C THR A 114 -23.34 -2.02 -0.63
N PRO A 115 -23.67 -1.00 -1.44
CA PRO A 115 -24.01 -1.20 -2.84
C PRO A 115 -22.92 -1.94 -3.65
N ILE A 116 -21.64 -1.66 -3.36
CA ILE A 116 -20.51 -2.32 -4.02
C ILE A 116 -20.45 -3.81 -3.63
N ASP A 117 -20.56 -4.10 -2.34
CA ASP A 117 -20.54 -5.48 -1.84
C ASP A 117 -21.72 -6.30 -2.38
N GLN A 118 -22.92 -5.71 -2.41
CA GLN A 118 -24.12 -6.36 -2.96
C GLN A 118 -24.00 -6.59 -4.47
N TYR A 119 -23.42 -5.65 -5.21
CA TYR A 119 -23.14 -5.83 -6.63
C TYR A 119 -22.18 -7.01 -6.86
N PHE A 120 -21.09 -7.10 -6.10
CA PHE A 120 -20.11 -8.19 -6.22
C PHE A 120 -20.71 -9.58 -5.98
N VAL A 121 -21.61 -9.70 -4.99
CA VAL A 121 -22.28 -10.98 -4.70
C VAL A 121 -23.28 -11.36 -5.78
N ASN A 122 -23.99 -10.37 -6.35
CA ASN A 122 -24.97 -10.61 -7.41
C ASN A 122 -24.33 -10.79 -8.80
N HIS A 123 -23.08 -10.32 -8.98
CA HIS A 123 -22.31 -10.38 -10.23
C HIS A 123 -20.88 -10.91 -10.00
N PRO A 124 -20.72 -12.16 -9.52
CA PRO A 124 -19.41 -12.70 -9.16
C PRO A 124 -18.44 -12.82 -10.34
N GLU A 125 -18.94 -12.88 -11.58
CA GLU A 125 -18.13 -12.83 -12.80
C GLU A 125 -17.27 -11.58 -12.91
N PHE A 126 -17.64 -10.50 -12.23
CA PHE A 126 -16.88 -9.25 -12.19
C PHE A 126 -15.50 -9.45 -11.56
N ILE A 127 -15.38 -10.33 -10.56
CA ILE A 127 -14.10 -10.61 -9.88
C ILE A 127 -13.02 -11.06 -10.87
N ASN A 128 -13.41 -11.85 -11.87
CA ASN A 128 -12.48 -12.43 -12.86
C ASN A 128 -12.39 -11.63 -14.16
N ARG A 129 -13.32 -10.70 -14.41
CA ARG A 129 -13.41 -9.95 -15.68
C ARG A 129 -13.05 -8.48 -15.56
N ALA A 130 -13.18 -7.90 -14.37
CA ALA A 130 -12.89 -6.50 -14.16
C ALA A 130 -11.40 -6.21 -14.42
N PRO A 131 -11.08 -5.16 -15.18
CA PRO A 131 -9.69 -4.76 -15.35
C PRO A 131 -9.13 -4.29 -14.02
N ILE A 132 -7.85 -4.63 -13.76
CA ILE A 132 -7.11 -4.02 -12.66
C ILE A 132 -6.90 -2.53 -12.98
N GLU A 133 -7.07 -1.69 -11.97
CA GLU A 133 -6.93 -0.25 -12.11
C GLU A 133 -5.52 0.13 -12.60
N ARG A 134 -5.45 1.14 -13.48
CA ARG A 134 -4.18 1.66 -13.99
C ARG A 134 -3.58 2.67 -13.02
N ALA A 135 -2.28 2.60 -12.80
CA ALA A 135 -1.53 3.65 -12.13
C ALA A 135 -1.27 4.79 -13.13
N TRP A 136 -1.86 5.96 -12.87
CA TRP A 136 -1.61 7.17 -13.63
C TRP A 136 -0.52 7.99 -12.95
N LEU A 137 0.48 8.42 -13.71
CA LEU A 137 1.55 9.29 -13.23
C LEU A 137 1.52 10.59 -14.04
N ASN A 138 1.61 11.73 -13.34
CA ASN A 138 1.74 13.04 -13.97
C ASN A 138 3.12 13.62 -13.65
N ALA A 139 4.13 13.22 -14.42
CA ALA A 139 5.49 13.78 -14.34
C ALA A 139 5.50 15.28 -14.71
N ASN A 140 4.52 15.73 -15.49
CA ASN A 140 4.36 17.11 -15.95
C ASN A 140 3.59 18.00 -14.97
N ASN A 141 3.67 17.71 -13.67
CA ASN A 141 3.05 18.56 -12.65
C ASN A 141 4.02 19.70 -12.27
N PRO A 142 3.72 20.97 -12.61
CA PRO A 142 4.65 22.08 -12.37
C PRO A 142 4.96 22.27 -10.89
N TYR A 143 4.01 21.98 -9.98
CA TYR A 143 4.25 22.12 -8.53
C TYR A 143 5.22 21.07 -8.00
N ILE A 144 5.23 19.88 -8.58
CA ILE A 144 6.21 18.83 -8.25
C ILE A 144 7.56 19.21 -8.82
N LEU A 145 7.60 19.66 -10.09
CA LEU A 145 8.84 20.07 -10.74
C LEU A 145 9.50 21.26 -10.03
N LEU A 146 8.73 22.25 -9.57
CA LEU A 146 9.25 23.37 -8.77
C LEU A 146 9.96 22.93 -7.48
N GLN A 147 9.58 21.79 -6.90
CA GLN A 147 10.24 21.21 -5.73
C GLN A 147 11.43 20.33 -6.10
N HIS A 148 11.34 19.57 -7.19
CA HIS A 148 12.35 18.59 -7.57
C HIS A 148 13.51 19.14 -8.41
N LEU A 149 13.29 20.18 -9.24
CA LEU A 149 14.36 20.79 -10.04
C LEU A 149 15.45 21.44 -9.19
N PRO A 150 15.17 22.13 -8.06
CA PRO A 150 16.20 22.59 -7.14
C PRO A 150 17.05 21.45 -6.56
N CYS A 151 16.42 20.35 -6.13
CA CYS A 151 17.13 19.16 -5.64
C CYS A 151 18.02 18.58 -6.74
N ALA A 152 17.48 18.40 -7.95
CA ALA A 152 18.23 17.88 -9.09
C ALA A 152 19.43 18.79 -9.43
N ALA A 153 19.24 20.11 -9.48
CA ALA A 153 20.29 21.09 -9.74
C ALA A 153 21.35 21.21 -8.63
N HIS A 154 20.98 20.86 -7.39
CA HIS A 154 21.89 20.77 -6.25
C HIS A 154 22.78 19.52 -6.35
N GLU A 155 22.21 18.38 -6.77
CA GLU A 155 22.94 17.14 -7.01
C GLU A 155 23.86 17.25 -8.24
N HIS A 156 23.32 17.71 -9.37
CA HIS A 156 24.03 17.89 -10.64
C HIS A 156 23.49 19.08 -11.44
N PRO A 157 24.33 19.87 -12.12
CA PRO A 157 23.85 20.95 -12.98
C PRO A 157 22.88 20.44 -14.05
N LEU A 158 21.73 21.10 -14.19
CA LEU A 158 20.71 20.77 -15.19
C LEU A 158 21.14 21.27 -16.56
N ARG A 159 21.00 20.44 -17.59
CA ARG A 159 21.43 20.78 -18.95
C ARG A 159 20.27 20.87 -19.91
N GLU A 160 20.32 21.83 -20.82
CA GLU A 160 19.32 21.97 -21.89
C GLU A 160 19.26 20.77 -22.83
N SER A 161 20.33 19.98 -22.90
CA SER A 161 20.40 18.74 -23.67
C SER A 161 19.60 17.58 -23.06
N GLU A 162 19.07 17.72 -21.84
CA GLU A 162 18.31 16.66 -21.18
C GLU A 162 16.94 16.45 -21.85
N PRO A 163 16.49 15.19 -22.05
CA PRO A 163 15.23 14.91 -22.76
C PRO A 163 13.99 15.57 -22.14
N THR A 164 13.98 15.74 -20.82
CA THR A 164 12.87 16.32 -20.06
C THR A 164 12.81 17.85 -20.18
N PHE A 165 13.87 18.50 -20.66
CA PHE A 165 13.95 19.95 -20.76
C PHE A 165 12.89 20.53 -21.71
N ALA A 166 12.56 19.79 -22.77
CA ALA A 166 11.55 20.17 -23.75
C ALA A 166 10.10 20.01 -23.26
N GLU A 167 9.88 19.44 -22.08
CA GLU A 167 8.53 19.28 -21.55
C GLU A 167 7.97 20.63 -21.07
N PRO A 168 6.72 21.02 -21.45
CA PRO A 168 6.19 22.35 -21.15
C PRO A 168 6.19 22.69 -19.65
N ALA A 169 5.89 21.70 -18.81
CA ALA A 169 5.87 21.90 -17.36
C ALA A 169 7.28 22.06 -16.78
N TYR A 170 8.28 21.39 -17.36
CA TYR A 170 9.68 21.54 -16.99
C TYR A 170 10.18 22.94 -17.32
N SER A 171 9.96 23.39 -18.56
CA SER A 171 10.34 24.75 -18.99
C SER A 171 9.70 25.82 -18.12
N ALA A 172 8.38 25.71 -17.88
CA ALA A 172 7.67 26.68 -17.04
C ALA A 172 8.19 26.70 -15.59
N ALA A 173 8.48 25.52 -15.00
CA ALA A 173 9.05 25.45 -13.66
C ALA A 173 10.48 26.04 -13.61
N LEU A 174 11.30 25.75 -14.63
CA LEU A 174 12.65 26.29 -14.75
C LEU A 174 12.63 27.82 -14.84
N ASP A 175 11.73 28.39 -15.66
CA ASP A 175 11.61 29.85 -15.81
C ASP A 175 11.27 30.53 -14.48
N VAL A 176 10.33 29.98 -13.72
CA VAL A 176 9.98 30.48 -12.38
C VAL A 176 11.19 30.43 -11.43
N LEU A 177 11.92 29.32 -11.42
CA LEU A 177 13.09 29.12 -10.55
C LEU A 177 14.30 29.96 -10.97
N ARG A 178 14.36 30.37 -12.24
CA ARG A 178 15.35 31.36 -12.72
C ARG A 178 14.98 32.75 -12.28
N ASP A 179 13.70 33.11 -12.40
CA ASP A 179 13.18 34.43 -12.07
C ASP A 179 13.35 34.74 -10.57
N ASP A 180 13.11 33.76 -9.70
CA ASP A 180 13.30 33.90 -8.24
C ASP A 180 14.75 33.67 -7.76
N LYS A 181 15.66 33.33 -8.70
CA LYS A 181 17.08 33.06 -8.50
C LYS A 181 17.38 31.83 -7.65
N THR A 182 16.43 30.89 -7.51
CA THR A 182 16.70 29.57 -6.94
C THR A 182 17.68 28.80 -7.82
N LEU A 183 17.53 28.90 -9.13
CA LEU A 183 18.43 28.37 -10.15
C LEU A 183 19.11 29.52 -10.91
N VAL A 184 20.42 29.39 -11.13
CA VAL A 184 21.20 30.35 -11.92
C VAL A 184 21.93 29.65 -13.04
N GLU A 185 21.99 30.33 -14.18
CA GLU A 185 22.72 29.84 -15.34
C GLU A 185 24.23 30.07 -15.15
N TYR A 186 25.03 29.04 -15.35
CA TYR A 186 26.48 29.07 -15.28
C TYR A 186 27.10 28.17 -16.35
N ARG A 187 27.78 28.79 -17.32
CA ARG A 187 28.44 28.10 -18.45
C ARG A 187 27.49 27.22 -19.28
N GLY A 188 26.24 27.64 -19.46
CA GLY A 188 25.23 26.92 -20.25
C GLY A 188 24.49 25.81 -19.49
N ASP A 189 24.78 25.63 -18.20
CA ASP A 189 24.04 24.72 -17.31
C ASP A 189 23.32 25.54 -16.22
N TYR A 190 22.22 25.01 -15.69
CA TYR A 190 21.52 25.60 -14.54
C TYR A 190 21.98 24.95 -13.23
N ARG A 191 22.31 25.78 -12.25
CA ARG A 191 22.82 25.35 -10.94
C ARG A 191 21.97 25.90 -9.81
N TYR A 192 21.84 25.12 -8.75
CA TYR A 192 21.21 25.61 -7.52
C TYR A 192 22.07 26.69 -6.86
N ALA A 193 21.44 27.82 -6.52
CA ALA A 193 22.13 29.05 -6.14
C ALA A 193 21.96 29.45 -4.67
N LEU A 194 20.97 28.87 -3.98
CA LEU A 194 20.70 29.18 -2.58
C LEU A 194 21.68 28.46 -1.65
N ARG A 195 21.72 28.89 -0.39
CA ARG A 195 22.68 28.38 0.63
C ARG A 195 22.09 27.28 1.52
N ASP A 196 20.79 27.05 1.40
CA ASP A 196 20.06 26.00 2.08
C ASP A 196 20.18 24.66 1.34
N TYR A 197 19.58 23.64 1.95
CA TYR A 197 19.46 22.32 1.34
C TYR A 197 18.02 22.18 0.85
N PRO A 198 17.79 22.03 -0.46
CA PRO A 198 16.47 21.96 -1.06
C PRO A 198 15.71 20.68 -0.68
#